data_AF-A0A7S2QSR2-F1
#
_entry.id   AF-A0A7S2QSR2-F1
#
_cell.length_a   1.000
_cell.length_b   1.000
_cell.length_c   1.000
_cell.angle_alpha   90.00
_cell.angle_beta   90.00
_cell.angle_gamma   90.00
#
_symmetry.space_group_name_H-M   'P 1'
#
loop_
_entity.id
_entity.type
_entity.pdbx_description
1 polymer ?
#
loop_
_entity_poly.entity_id
_entity_poly.type
_entity_poly.pdbx_seq_one_letter_code
_entity_poly.pdbx_strand_id
1 'polypeptide(L)'
;AVRSSDRPHCTMTTLEPENKGLPPQEKQTIKSVSIPSHKIIDGNVHYVVQVQGAFNAWCVLKRYSAFEEAHKEFMDSFKTSFPSGAVFPPKKLKLFQSHTSPEFIEERRVLLENYLRKLVAVKNLAQHSILTGFLTRGKQKLEVKEKQETMPEDVEITDVSIPATRIMSDHVLYQVDLANDKKRKTYSKWCVLKRFTQIWEMDQKLRASLADDIDALMTLPPAPQRKAKLLHDHMDPSFIESRRILLENYLKKLIKCHVAIRSLIVLEFLGVQ
;
A
#
# COMPACT_ATOMS: atom_id res chain seq x y z
N ALA A 1 34.43 -81.06 15.43
CA ALA A 1 34.93 -79.96 14.60
C ALA A 1 34.05 -79.85 13.35
N VAL A 2 33.58 -78.63 13.08
CA VAL A 2 32.94 -78.13 11.83
C VAL A 2 31.59 -78.76 11.41
N ARG A 3 30.56 -77.91 11.36
CA ARG A 3 29.32 -77.89 10.54
C ARG A 3 28.39 -76.86 11.22
N SER A 4 27.59 -76.01 10.58
CA SER A 4 27.27 -75.74 9.18
C SER A 4 26.68 -74.32 9.20
N SER A 5 26.96 -73.56 8.15
CA SER A 5 26.45 -72.21 7.93
C SER A 5 25.01 -72.23 7.44
N ASP A 6 24.11 -71.55 8.16
CA ASP A 6 22.83 -71.09 7.63
C ASP A 6 22.63 -69.62 8.03
N ARG A 7 22.55 -68.73 7.03
CA ARG A 7 22.20 -67.32 7.20
C ARG A 7 20.70 -67.16 6.93
N PRO A 8 19.95 -66.43 7.78
CA PRO A 8 18.60 -66.02 7.43
C PRO A 8 18.61 -64.76 6.54
N HIS A 9 17.75 -64.79 5.52
CA HIS A 9 17.40 -63.68 4.63
C HIS A 9 16.75 -62.53 5.40
N CYS A 10 17.26 -61.31 5.21
CA CYS A 10 16.66 -60.06 5.70
C CYS A 10 16.03 -59.32 4.51
N THR A 11 14.70 -59.26 4.49
CA THR A 11 13.90 -58.53 3.51
C THR A 11 13.88 -57.04 3.90
N MET A 12 14.52 -56.20 3.08
CA MET A 12 14.45 -54.74 3.22
C MET A 12 13.16 -54.23 2.57
N THR A 13 12.19 -53.80 3.39
CA THR A 13 11.01 -53.07 2.91
C THR A 13 11.41 -51.60 2.71
N THR A 14 11.53 -51.18 1.45
CA THR A 14 11.69 -49.76 1.07
C THR A 14 10.41 -49.01 1.39
N LEU A 15 10.44 -48.14 2.40
CA LEU A 15 9.39 -47.15 2.63
C LEU A 15 9.64 -45.95 1.69
N GLU A 16 8.77 -45.79 0.70
CA GLU A 16 8.72 -44.59 -0.14
C GLU A 16 8.32 -43.36 0.70
N PRO A 17 8.98 -42.20 0.54
CA PRO A 17 8.56 -41.00 1.22
C PRO A 17 7.24 -40.48 0.62
N GLU A 18 6.22 -40.37 1.47
CA GLU A 18 4.94 -39.70 1.17
C GLU A 18 5.20 -38.29 0.62
N ASN A 19 4.91 -38.12 -0.66
CA ASN A 19 4.91 -36.84 -1.35
C ASN A 19 3.70 -36.03 -0.87
N LYS A 20 3.86 -35.30 0.25
CA LYS A 20 2.87 -34.33 0.71
C LYS A 20 2.79 -33.18 -0.29
N GLY A 21 1.87 -33.31 -1.23
CA GLY A 21 1.55 -32.29 -2.23
C GLY A 21 1.36 -30.94 -1.57
N LEU A 22 2.14 -29.97 -2.02
CA LEU A 22 2.02 -28.57 -1.64
C LEU A 22 0.56 -28.12 -1.92
N PRO A 23 -0.11 -27.42 -1.00
CA PRO A 23 -1.49 -26.99 -1.23
C PRO A 23 -1.58 -26.16 -2.52
N PRO A 24 -2.69 -26.26 -3.27
CA PRO A 24 -2.88 -25.49 -4.49
C PRO A 24 -2.69 -24.00 -4.18
N GLN A 25 -1.66 -23.38 -4.74
CA GLN A 25 -1.52 -21.94 -4.64
C GLN A 25 -2.70 -21.32 -5.39
N GLU A 26 -3.65 -20.74 -4.66
CA GLU A 26 -4.73 -19.95 -5.26
C GLU A 26 -4.10 -18.92 -6.20
N LYS A 27 -4.56 -18.91 -7.46
CA LYS A 27 -4.10 -17.94 -8.48
C LYS A 27 -4.42 -16.53 -8.00
N GLN A 28 -3.42 -15.87 -7.42
CA GLN A 28 -3.56 -14.55 -6.85
C GLN A 28 -3.61 -13.52 -7.99
N THR A 29 -4.74 -12.81 -8.13
CA THR A 29 -4.85 -11.70 -9.08
C THR A 29 -4.57 -10.38 -8.35
N ILE A 30 -3.58 -9.63 -8.84
CA ILE A 30 -3.23 -8.30 -8.32
C ILE A 30 -4.15 -7.27 -8.96
N LYS A 31 -4.84 -6.47 -8.14
CA LYS A 31 -5.73 -5.39 -8.58
C LYS A 31 -5.01 -4.05 -8.68
N SER A 32 -4.18 -3.70 -7.69
CA SER A 32 -3.44 -2.44 -7.69
C SER A 32 -2.19 -2.50 -6.81
N VAL A 33 -1.30 -1.53 -7.01
CA VAL A 33 -0.05 -1.39 -6.24
C VAL A 33 0.25 0.08 -5.93
N SER A 34 0.96 0.29 -4.83
CA SER A 34 1.57 1.57 -4.45
C SER A 34 2.89 1.32 -3.72
N ILE A 35 3.78 2.33 -3.74
CA ILE A 35 5.00 2.33 -2.95
C ILE A 35 4.97 3.57 -2.06
N PRO A 36 4.22 3.57 -0.95
CA PRO A 36 4.01 4.79 -0.15
C PRO A 36 5.27 5.35 0.50
N SER A 37 6.26 4.51 0.80
CA SER A 37 7.43 4.90 1.58
C SER A 37 8.63 3.98 1.33
N HIS A 38 9.72 4.25 2.03
CA HIS A 38 10.94 3.45 2.05
C HIS A 38 11.47 3.30 3.48
N LYS A 39 12.39 2.36 3.68
CA LYS A 39 13.13 2.12 4.92
C LYS A 39 14.61 1.96 4.64
N ILE A 40 15.45 2.35 5.59
CA ILE A 40 16.88 2.06 5.56
C ILE A 40 17.13 0.93 6.55
N ILE A 41 17.47 -0.26 6.02
CA ILE A 41 17.77 -1.47 6.81
C ILE A 41 19.21 -1.83 6.50
N ASP A 42 20.07 -1.88 7.51
CA ASP A 42 21.50 -2.15 7.38
C ASP A 42 22.18 -1.26 6.32
N GLY A 43 21.87 0.03 6.33
CA GLY A 43 22.39 1.01 5.37
C GLY A 43 21.85 0.87 3.94
N ASN A 44 20.88 -0.02 3.71
CA ASN A 44 20.30 -0.28 2.39
C ASN A 44 18.83 0.19 2.31
N VAL A 45 18.50 0.88 1.22
CA VAL A 45 17.15 1.36 0.96
C VAL A 45 16.24 0.22 0.49
N HIS A 46 15.14 0.01 1.22
CA HIS A 46 14.07 -0.93 0.94
C HIS A 46 12.77 -0.15 0.71
N TYR A 47 12.13 -0.38 -0.42
CA TYR A 47 10.84 0.22 -0.74
C TYR A 47 9.71 -0.60 -0.15
N VAL A 48 8.76 0.06 0.51
CA VAL A 48 7.55 -0.56 1.05
C VAL A 48 6.54 -0.66 -0.10
N VAL A 49 6.33 -1.86 -0.65
CA VAL A 49 5.41 -2.08 -1.76
C VAL A 49 4.08 -2.62 -1.22
N GLN A 50 3.05 -1.78 -1.27
CA GLN A 50 1.68 -2.16 -0.95
C GLN A 50 1.00 -2.80 -2.15
N VAL A 51 0.42 -3.97 -1.95
CA VAL A 51 -0.23 -4.76 -2.99
C VAL A 51 -1.66 -5.05 -2.58
N GLN A 52 -2.60 -4.66 -3.44
CA GLN A 52 -4.01 -5.00 -3.30
C GLN A 52 -4.32 -6.18 -4.23
N GLY A 53 -4.61 -7.34 -3.66
CA GLY A 53 -5.15 -8.49 -4.38
C GLY A 53 -6.67 -8.48 -4.46
N ALA A 54 -7.22 -9.54 -5.03
CA ALA A 54 -8.66 -9.71 -5.18
C ALA A 54 -9.41 -9.70 -3.83
N PHE A 55 -8.86 -10.40 -2.83
CA PHE A 55 -9.49 -10.68 -1.53
C PHE A 55 -8.66 -10.24 -0.32
N ASN A 56 -7.40 -9.85 -0.54
CA ASN A 56 -6.48 -9.45 0.52
C ASN A 56 -5.61 -8.29 0.08
N ALA A 57 -5.02 -7.60 1.06
CA ALA A 57 -3.93 -6.65 0.85
C ALA A 57 -2.71 -7.12 1.63
N TRP A 58 -1.52 -6.75 1.18
CA TRP A 58 -0.28 -7.03 1.92
C TRP A 58 0.82 -6.04 1.56
N CYS A 59 1.93 -6.12 2.30
CA CYS A 59 3.17 -5.45 1.94
C CYS A 59 4.31 -6.42 1.69
N VAL A 60 5.24 -5.96 0.86
CA VAL A 60 6.57 -6.54 0.72
C VAL A 60 7.62 -5.44 0.74
N LEU A 61 8.76 -5.72 1.38
CA LEU A 61 9.94 -4.85 1.33
C LEU A 61 10.82 -5.27 0.17
N LYS A 62 11.13 -4.35 -0.74
CA LYS A 62 11.96 -4.64 -1.91
C LYS A 62 13.08 -3.64 -2.07
N ARG A 63 14.32 -4.12 -2.17
CA ARG A 63 15.46 -3.31 -2.60
C ARG A 63 15.39 -3.06 -4.09
N TYR A 64 16.00 -1.97 -4.56
CA TYR A 64 16.12 -1.69 -5.99
C TYR A 64 16.76 -2.85 -6.78
N SER A 65 17.75 -3.55 -6.22
CA SER A 65 18.36 -4.72 -6.89
C SER A 65 17.34 -5.83 -7.18
N ALA A 66 16.40 -6.08 -6.26
CA ALA A 66 15.36 -7.08 -6.46
C ALA A 66 14.38 -6.68 -7.59
N PHE A 67 14.10 -5.37 -7.72
CA PHE A 67 13.33 -4.85 -8.86
C PHE A 67 14.05 -5.06 -10.19
N GLU A 68 15.37 -4.86 -10.21
CA GLU A 68 16.18 -5.03 -11.42
C GLU A 68 16.27 -6.51 -11.83
N GLU A 69 16.48 -7.42 -10.88
CA GLU A 69 16.46 -8.86 -11.12
C GLU A 69 15.12 -9.29 -11.71
N ALA A 70 14.01 -8.89 -11.08
CA ALA A 70 12.67 -9.18 -11.59
C ALA A 70 12.44 -8.56 -12.98
N HIS A 71 12.93 -7.33 -13.23
CA HIS A 71 12.83 -6.70 -14.54
C HIS A 71 13.52 -7.51 -15.63
N LYS A 72 14.72 -8.05 -15.36
CA LYS A 72 15.42 -8.93 -16.31
C LYS A 72 14.60 -10.19 -16.61
N GLU A 73 14.09 -10.85 -15.58
CA GLU A 73 13.21 -12.03 -15.74
C GLU A 73 11.95 -11.70 -16.55
N PHE A 74 11.36 -10.51 -16.34
CA PHE A 74 10.22 -10.05 -17.12
C PHE A 74 10.59 -9.83 -18.58
N MET A 75 11.71 -9.16 -18.86
CA MET A 75 12.15 -8.92 -20.23
C MET A 75 12.43 -10.22 -20.97
N ASP A 76 12.99 -11.22 -20.29
CA ASP A 76 13.25 -12.54 -20.87
C ASP A 76 11.95 -13.31 -21.17
N SER A 77 10.95 -13.19 -20.29
CA SER A 77 9.69 -13.94 -20.39
C SER A 77 8.62 -13.26 -21.27
N PHE A 78 8.67 -11.93 -21.43
CA PHE A 78 7.62 -11.13 -22.06
C PHE A 78 8.09 -10.32 -23.28
N LYS A 79 9.13 -10.78 -23.97
CA LYS A 79 9.81 -10.04 -25.07
C LYS A 79 8.86 -9.31 -26.04
N THR A 80 7.70 -9.90 -26.36
CA THR A 80 6.73 -9.34 -27.31
C THR A 80 5.50 -8.69 -26.65
N SER A 81 5.28 -8.90 -25.35
CA SER A 81 4.06 -8.48 -24.64
C SER A 81 4.32 -7.48 -23.51
N PHE A 82 5.55 -6.99 -23.40
CA PHE A 82 5.93 -6.02 -22.39
C PHE A 82 5.28 -4.64 -22.69
N PRO A 83 4.59 -4.03 -21.72
CA PRO A 83 3.82 -2.82 -21.97
C PRO A 83 4.69 -1.64 -22.39
N SER A 84 4.33 -1.06 -23.54
CA SER A 84 4.92 0.19 -24.03
C SER A 84 4.81 1.27 -22.94
N GLY A 85 5.97 1.77 -22.51
CA GLY A 85 6.07 2.82 -21.50
C GLY A 85 6.28 2.34 -20.06
N ALA A 86 6.32 1.04 -19.77
CA ALA A 86 6.82 0.54 -18.48
C ALA A 86 8.36 0.65 -18.40
N VAL A 87 8.87 1.88 -18.37
CA VAL A 87 10.30 2.17 -18.35
C VAL A 87 10.87 1.86 -16.96
N PHE A 88 11.85 0.95 -16.91
CA PHE A 88 12.54 0.63 -15.68
C PHE A 88 13.52 1.76 -15.29
N PRO A 89 13.58 2.20 -14.02
CA PRO A 89 14.45 3.30 -13.63
C PRO A 89 15.93 2.89 -13.75
N PRO A 90 16.81 3.70 -14.36
CA PRO A 90 18.21 3.32 -14.56
C PRO A 90 19.02 3.30 -13.26
N LYS A 91 20.09 2.48 -13.26
CA LYS A 91 21.12 2.51 -12.23
C LYS A 91 21.94 3.79 -12.38
N LYS A 92 21.81 4.73 -11.43
CA LYS A 92 22.77 5.83 -11.29
C LYS A 92 24.05 5.28 -10.63
N LEU A 93 25.22 5.72 -11.11
CA LEU A 93 26.53 5.29 -10.60
C LEU A 93 26.87 6.04 -9.31
N LYS A 94 27.38 5.31 -8.30
CA LYS A 94 27.72 5.85 -6.96
C LYS A 94 28.77 6.96 -6.96
N LEU A 95 29.47 7.18 -8.07
CA LEU A 95 30.51 8.21 -8.22
C LEU A 95 29.96 9.64 -8.25
N PHE A 96 28.67 9.84 -8.54
CA PHE A 96 28.12 11.18 -8.80
C PHE A 96 26.91 11.55 -7.93
N GLN A 97 26.38 10.63 -7.11
CA GLN A 97 25.19 10.90 -6.31
C GLN A 97 25.14 10.01 -5.06
N SER A 98 24.83 10.61 -3.91
CA SER A 98 24.55 9.84 -2.68
C SER A 98 23.25 9.06 -2.85
N HIS A 99 23.35 7.72 -2.86
CA HIS A 99 22.19 6.83 -3.00
C HIS A 99 21.32 6.76 -1.73
N THR A 100 21.69 7.50 -0.69
CA THR A 100 20.92 7.64 0.56
C THR A 100 20.32 9.04 0.70
N SER A 101 20.48 9.93 -0.28
CA SER A 101 19.82 11.25 -0.21
C SER A 101 18.30 11.08 -0.28
N PRO A 102 17.52 11.79 0.56
CA PRO A 102 16.06 11.70 0.56
C PRO A 102 15.44 11.97 -0.80
N GLU A 103 15.96 12.93 -1.55
CA GLU A 103 15.47 13.34 -2.87
C GLU A 103 15.66 12.22 -3.90
N PHE A 104 16.83 11.58 -3.90
CA PHE A 104 17.13 10.47 -4.79
C PHE A 104 16.25 9.25 -4.48
N ILE A 105 16.05 8.95 -3.19
CA ILE A 105 15.21 7.84 -2.78
C ILE A 105 13.76 8.08 -3.22
N GLU A 106 13.26 9.31 -3.05
CA GLU A 106 11.90 9.67 -3.41
C GLU A 106 11.68 9.70 -4.94
N GLU A 107 12.61 10.28 -5.71
CA GLU A 107 12.61 10.23 -7.17
C GLU A 107 12.49 8.78 -7.65
N ARG A 108 13.34 7.90 -7.10
CA ARG A 108 13.35 6.48 -7.45
C ARG A 108 12.07 5.75 -7.00
N ARG A 109 11.52 6.07 -5.83
CA ARG A 109 10.25 5.51 -5.32
C ARG A 109 9.12 5.77 -6.31
N VAL A 110 8.97 7.02 -6.76
CA VAL A 110 7.94 7.43 -7.74
C VAL A 110 8.12 6.67 -9.05
N LEU A 111 9.34 6.55 -9.56
CA LEU A 111 9.61 5.84 -10.82
C LEU A 111 9.31 4.35 -10.71
N LEU A 112 9.68 3.70 -9.60
CA LEU A 112 9.35 2.29 -9.33
C LEU A 112 7.84 2.06 -9.17
N GLU A 113 7.12 2.97 -8.52
CA GLU A 113 5.67 2.89 -8.38
C GLU A 113 4.99 2.98 -9.75
N ASN A 114 5.39 3.95 -10.57
CA ASN A 114 4.88 4.11 -11.93
C ASN A 114 5.17 2.89 -12.79
N TYR A 115 6.37 2.32 -12.66
CA TYR A 115 6.77 1.09 -13.33
C TYR A 115 5.83 -0.08 -12.97
N LEU A 116 5.65 -0.37 -11.66
CA LEU A 116 4.78 -1.47 -11.24
C LEU A 116 3.31 -1.26 -11.61
N ARG A 117 2.80 -0.03 -11.51
CA ARG A 117 1.41 0.27 -11.91
C ARG A 117 1.17 -0.05 -13.38
N LYS A 118 2.13 0.24 -14.26
CA LYS A 118 2.03 -0.08 -15.68
C LYS A 118 2.06 -1.59 -15.94
N LEU A 119 2.88 -2.34 -15.19
CA LEU A 119 2.88 -3.81 -15.29
C LEU A 119 1.52 -4.39 -14.85
N VAL A 120 0.99 -3.95 -13.71
CA VAL A 120 -0.27 -4.46 -13.15
C VAL A 120 -1.50 -4.03 -13.96
N ALA A 121 -1.42 -2.94 -14.73
CA ALA A 121 -2.49 -2.55 -15.64
C ALA A 121 -2.69 -3.56 -16.78
N VAL A 122 -1.68 -4.36 -17.12
CA VAL A 122 -1.80 -5.43 -18.14
C VAL A 122 -2.25 -6.72 -17.46
N LYS A 123 -3.50 -7.12 -17.71
CA LYS A 123 -4.14 -8.30 -17.07
C LYS A 123 -3.28 -9.57 -17.13
N ASN A 124 -2.64 -9.84 -18.27
CA ASN A 124 -1.78 -11.02 -18.45
C ASN A 124 -0.55 -10.98 -17.54
N LEU A 125 0.05 -9.79 -17.33
CA LEU A 125 1.19 -9.62 -16.43
C LEU A 125 0.76 -9.67 -14.96
N ALA A 126 -0.36 -9.02 -14.62
CA ALA A 126 -0.91 -9.00 -13.26
C ALA A 126 -1.25 -10.39 -12.70
N GLN A 127 -1.46 -11.37 -13.58
CA GLN A 127 -1.73 -12.77 -13.24
C GLN A 127 -0.51 -13.68 -13.42
N HIS A 128 0.59 -13.17 -13.98
CA HIS A 128 1.75 -13.99 -14.28
C HIS A 128 2.51 -14.39 -13.01
N SER A 129 3.05 -15.61 -12.99
CA SER A 129 3.76 -16.19 -11.84
C SER A 129 4.98 -15.39 -11.42
N ILE A 130 5.73 -14.81 -12.37
CA ILE A 130 6.92 -14.01 -12.06
C ILE A 130 6.54 -12.72 -11.33
N LEU A 131 5.52 -11.98 -11.80
CA LEU A 131 5.11 -10.72 -11.16
C LEU A 131 4.44 -10.96 -9.82
N THR A 132 3.53 -11.94 -9.76
CA THR A 132 2.89 -12.35 -8.50
C THR A 132 3.92 -12.89 -7.52
N GLY A 133 4.85 -13.74 -7.97
CA GLY A 133 5.97 -14.24 -7.16
C GLY A 133 6.86 -13.12 -6.63
N PHE A 134 7.22 -12.14 -7.47
CA PHE A 134 7.97 -10.95 -7.03
C PHE A 134 7.20 -10.19 -5.95
N LEU A 135 5.90 -9.92 -6.15
CA LEU A 135 5.07 -9.15 -5.23
C LEU A 135 4.62 -9.93 -3.98
N THR A 136 4.79 -11.25 -3.96
CA THR A 136 4.41 -12.11 -2.82
C THR A 136 5.64 -12.65 -2.06
N ARG A 137 6.83 -12.70 -2.67
CA ARG A 137 8.05 -13.14 -1.97
C ARG A 137 8.41 -12.17 -0.84
N GLY A 138 8.42 -12.67 0.39
CA GLY A 138 8.61 -11.86 1.60
C GLY A 138 7.33 -11.17 2.08
N LYS A 139 6.15 -11.68 1.67
CA LYS A 139 4.83 -11.20 2.11
C LYS A 139 4.77 -11.20 3.63
N GLN A 140 4.69 -10.00 4.19
CA GLN A 140 4.20 -9.83 5.56
C GLN A 140 2.68 -9.84 5.46
N LYS A 141 2.07 -10.91 5.97
CA LYS A 141 0.62 -11.10 5.94
C LYS A 141 0.01 -10.01 6.82
N LEU A 142 -0.83 -9.16 6.22
CA LEU A 142 -1.75 -8.32 6.98
C LEU A 142 -2.81 -9.23 7.57
N GLU A 143 -2.56 -9.71 8.78
CA GLU A 143 -3.70 -10.10 9.61
C GLU A 143 -4.35 -8.81 10.07
N VAL A 144 -5.26 -8.29 9.23
CA VAL A 144 -6.28 -7.36 9.70
C VAL A 144 -7.16 -8.19 10.63
N LYS A 145 -6.72 -8.36 11.88
CA LYS A 145 -7.64 -8.70 12.94
C LYS A 145 -8.55 -7.48 13.03
N GLU A 146 -9.74 -7.56 12.44
CA GLU A 146 -10.88 -6.77 12.88
C GLU A 146 -11.17 -7.18 14.33
N LYS A 147 -10.28 -6.82 15.25
CA LYS A 147 -10.73 -6.55 16.60
C LYS A 147 -11.67 -5.37 16.42
N GLN A 148 -12.92 -5.53 16.83
CA GLN A 148 -13.74 -4.40 17.23
C GLN A 148 -13.00 -3.70 18.37
N GLU A 149 -11.99 -2.89 18.02
CA GLU A 149 -11.37 -1.98 18.95
C GLU A 149 -12.43 -0.94 19.26
N THR A 150 -13.06 -1.10 20.42
CA THR A 150 -13.91 -0.08 21.01
C THR A 150 -13.14 1.22 20.99
N MET A 151 -13.70 2.24 20.33
CA MET A 151 -13.03 3.54 20.18
C MET A 151 -12.58 4.04 21.56
N PRO A 152 -11.30 4.40 21.73
CA PRO A 152 -10.78 4.88 22.99
C PRO A 152 -11.63 6.01 23.59
N GLU A 153 -11.72 6.07 24.91
CA GLU A 153 -12.51 7.11 25.59
C GLU A 153 -12.04 8.53 25.27
N ASP A 154 -10.75 8.70 25.00
CA ASP A 154 -10.06 9.97 24.69
C ASP A 154 -10.23 10.46 23.25
N VAL A 155 -11.00 9.76 22.40
CA VAL A 155 -11.14 10.17 20.99
C VAL A 155 -11.96 11.47 20.86
N GLU A 156 -11.31 12.48 20.28
CA GLU A 156 -11.87 13.80 19.98
C GLU A 156 -12.92 13.81 18.88
N ILE A 157 -12.97 12.79 18.01
CA ILE A 157 -13.80 12.74 16.80
C ILE A 157 -14.44 11.35 16.65
N THR A 158 -15.77 11.27 16.74
CA THR A 158 -16.53 10.02 16.61
C THR A 158 -17.12 9.82 15.22
N ASP A 159 -17.38 10.89 14.47
CA ASP A 159 -17.93 10.82 13.11
C ASP A 159 -17.37 11.91 12.19
N VAL A 160 -17.38 11.62 10.89
CA VAL A 160 -16.97 12.53 9.83
C VAL A 160 -17.83 12.34 8.58
N SER A 161 -18.28 13.44 7.99
CA SER A 161 -19.00 13.46 6.73
C SER A 161 -18.58 14.63 5.84
N ILE A 162 -18.83 14.54 4.53
CA ILE A 162 -18.59 15.65 3.61
C ILE A 162 -19.91 15.96 2.89
N PRO A 163 -20.88 16.62 3.54
CA PRO A 163 -22.24 16.75 2.99
C PRO A 163 -22.33 17.71 1.80
N ALA A 164 -21.38 18.64 1.67
CA ALA A 164 -21.44 19.69 0.66
C ALA A 164 -20.06 20.07 0.11
N THR A 165 -20.08 20.66 -1.08
CA THR A 165 -18.91 21.28 -1.72
C THR A 165 -19.23 22.71 -2.15
N ARG A 166 -18.26 23.60 -2.05
CA ARG A 166 -18.34 24.96 -2.58
C ARG A 166 -17.33 25.13 -3.70
N ILE A 167 -17.82 25.50 -4.88
CA ILE A 167 -16.98 25.80 -6.05
C ILE A 167 -16.58 27.27 -5.96
N MET A 168 -15.28 27.52 -5.94
CA MET A 168 -14.68 28.85 -6.03
C MET A 168 -14.15 29.07 -7.45
N SER A 169 -13.64 30.27 -7.75
CA SER A 169 -13.10 30.59 -9.08
C SER A 169 -11.89 29.75 -9.48
N ASP A 170 -11.06 29.33 -8.51
CA ASP A 170 -9.79 28.64 -8.74
C ASP A 170 -9.67 27.29 -8.01
N HIS A 171 -10.61 26.96 -7.11
CA HIS A 171 -10.56 25.72 -6.32
C HIS A 171 -11.94 25.26 -5.85
N VAL A 172 -12.00 24.04 -5.32
CA VAL A 172 -13.19 23.47 -4.68
C VAL A 172 -12.90 23.27 -3.19
N LEU A 173 -13.80 23.75 -2.35
CA LEU A 173 -13.81 23.52 -0.91
C LEU A 173 -14.80 22.41 -0.56
N TYR A 174 -14.34 21.44 0.20
CA TYR A 174 -15.14 20.36 0.77
C TYR A 174 -15.52 20.78 2.19
N GLN A 175 -16.82 20.77 2.48
CA GLN A 175 -17.33 21.00 3.83
C GLN A 175 -17.20 19.70 4.61
N VAL A 176 -16.24 19.63 5.54
CA VAL A 176 -15.99 18.45 6.37
C VAL A 176 -16.67 18.67 7.72
N ASP A 177 -17.81 18.00 7.91
CA ASP A 177 -18.58 18.02 9.14
C ASP A 177 -18.07 16.92 10.07
N LEU A 178 -17.79 17.29 11.30
CA LEU A 178 -17.20 16.44 12.32
C LEU A 178 -18.12 16.40 13.53
N ALA A 179 -18.16 15.25 14.20
CA ALA A 179 -18.89 15.10 15.43
C ALA A 179 -18.07 14.38 16.50
N ASN A 180 -18.39 14.67 17.76
CA ASN A 180 -17.98 13.94 18.93
C ASN A 180 -19.20 13.69 19.81
N ASP A 181 -19.81 12.52 19.66
CA ASP A 181 -21.03 12.14 20.38
C ASP A 181 -20.82 11.95 21.88
N LYS A 182 -19.56 11.96 22.36
CA LYS A 182 -19.21 11.93 23.78
C LYS A 182 -19.23 13.32 24.42
N LYS A 183 -19.15 14.40 23.63
CA LYS A 183 -19.22 15.79 24.13
C LYS A 183 -20.67 16.27 24.27
N ARG A 184 -20.88 17.34 25.05
CA ARG A 184 -22.20 17.99 25.18
C ARG A 184 -22.69 18.48 23.80
N LYS A 185 -24.00 18.38 23.54
CA LYS A 185 -24.62 18.68 22.23
C LYS A 185 -24.21 20.03 21.60
N THR A 186 -23.90 21.04 22.40
CA THR A 186 -23.50 22.37 21.92
C THR A 186 -22.09 22.44 21.37
N TYR A 187 -21.21 21.49 21.71
CA TYR A 187 -19.81 21.42 21.29
C TYR A 187 -19.47 20.09 20.61
N SER A 188 -20.47 19.25 20.38
CA SER A 188 -20.29 17.91 19.80
C SER A 188 -20.20 17.94 18.29
N LYS A 189 -20.33 19.10 17.63
CA LYS A 189 -20.30 19.21 16.17
C LYS A 189 -19.57 20.47 15.76
N TRP A 190 -18.71 20.35 14.76
CA TRP A 190 -18.06 21.48 14.10
C TRP A 190 -17.82 21.15 12.64
N CYS A 191 -17.44 22.16 11.86
CA CYS A 191 -17.21 22.02 10.43
C CYS A 191 -15.91 22.73 10.06
N VAL A 192 -15.12 22.12 9.18
CA VAL A 192 -13.96 22.73 8.56
C VAL A 192 -14.08 22.72 7.04
N LEU A 193 -13.65 23.79 6.38
CA LEU A 193 -13.58 23.86 4.91
C LEU A 193 -12.17 23.49 4.46
N LYS A 194 -12.05 22.47 3.60
CA LYS A 194 -10.74 22.00 3.12
C LYS A 194 -10.72 21.83 1.61
N ARG A 195 -9.58 22.14 1.01
CA ARG A 195 -9.28 21.80 -0.38
C ARG A 195 -8.80 20.36 -0.47
N PHE A 196 -8.98 19.75 -1.65
CA PHE A 196 -8.40 18.43 -1.94
C PHE A 196 -6.88 18.39 -1.67
N THR A 197 -6.15 19.45 -2.02
CA THR A 197 -4.70 19.53 -1.79
C THR A 197 -4.33 19.44 -0.32
N GLN A 198 -5.12 20.05 0.57
CA GLN A 198 -4.87 20.01 2.01
C GLN A 198 -5.09 18.61 2.59
N ILE A 199 -6.11 17.87 2.11
CA ILE A 199 -6.32 16.47 2.51
C ILE A 199 -5.14 15.60 2.05
N TRP A 200 -4.68 15.81 0.82
CA TRP A 200 -3.53 15.09 0.28
C TRP A 200 -2.24 15.40 1.04
N GLU A 201 -1.95 16.68 1.31
CA GLU A 201 -0.80 17.11 2.11
C GLU A 201 -0.82 16.53 3.53
N MET A 202 -2.01 16.49 4.17
CA MET A 202 -2.19 15.85 5.47
C MET A 202 -1.85 14.36 5.40
N ASP A 203 -2.35 13.61 4.41
CA ASP A 203 -2.04 12.18 4.25
C ASP A 203 -0.53 11.95 4.04
N GLN A 204 0.13 12.78 3.21
CA GLN A 204 1.57 12.67 2.99
C GLN A 204 2.36 12.92 4.27
N LYS A 205 2.02 13.97 5.04
CA LYS A 205 2.65 14.26 6.32
C LYS A 205 2.43 13.14 7.33
N LEU A 206 1.20 12.62 7.43
CA LEU A 206 0.86 11.50 8.30
C LEU A 206 1.69 10.26 7.96
N ARG A 207 1.74 9.85 6.69
CA ARG A 207 2.54 8.71 6.25
C ARG A 207 4.03 8.91 6.47
N ALA A 208 4.53 10.12 6.22
CA ALA A 208 5.93 10.43 6.51
C ALA A 208 6.23 10.31 8.01
N SER A 209 5.33 10.77 8.89
CA SER A 209 5.50 10.65 10.34
C SER A 209 5.45 9.20 10.85
N LEU A 210 4.81 8.31 10.09
CA LEU A 210 4.70 6.88 10.39
C LEU A 210 5.69 6.04 9.58
N ALA A 211 6.65 6.64 8.89
CA ALA A 211 7.58 5.93 8.00
C ALA A 211 8.31 4.75 8.69
N ASP A 212 8.59 4.90 9.97
CA ASP A 212 9.29 3.89 10.76
C ASP A 212 8.37 2.77 11.30
N ASP A 213 7.06 3.01 11.39
CA ASP A 213 6.05 2.06 11.88
C ASP A 213 5.27 1.43 10.71
N ILE A 214 5.70 0.24 10.26
CA ILE A 214 5.03 -0.47 9.16
C ILE A 214 3.62 -0.85 9.56
N ASP A 215 3.45 -1.39 10.75
CA ASP A 215 2.15 -1.92 11.17
C ASP A 215 1.13 -0.78 11.18
N ALA A 216 1.51 0.40 11.68
CA ALA A 216 0.68 1.60 11.57
C ALA A 216 0.40 2.00 10.11
N LEU A 217 1.42 2.14 9.26
CA LEU A 217 1.25 2.53 7.84
C LEU A 217 0.31 1.59 7.08
N MET A 218 0.32 0.32 7.45
CA MET A 218 -0.49 -0.71 6.82
C MET A 218 -1.95 -0.69 7.26
N THR A 219 -2.23 -0.13 8.43
CA THR A 219 -3.62 0.11 8.88
C THR A 219 -4.25 1.35 8.24
N LEU A 220 -3.45 2.24 7.64
CA LEU A 220 -3.98 3.44 6.99
C LEU A 220 -4.78 3.10 5.73
N PRO A 221 -5.92 3.79 5.49
CA PRO A 221 -6.63 3.66 4.21
C PRO A 221 -5.74 4.10 3.04
N PRO A 222 -5.97 3.63 1.81
CA PRO A 222 -5.21 4.08 0.64
C PRO A 222 -5.29 5.60 0.45
N ALA A 223 -4.16 6.21 0.08
CA ALA A 223 -4.08 7.65 -0.12
C ALA A 223 -5.04 8.13 -1.23
N PRO A 224 -5.69 9.29 -1.05
CA PRO A 224 -6.53 9.86 -2.09
C PRO A 224 -5.69 10.22 -3.32
N GLN A 225 -6.10 9.75 -4.50
CA GLN A 225 -5.31 9.90 -5.72
C GLN A 225 -5.45 11.30 -6.34
N ARG A 226 -4.31 11.89 -6.73
CA ARG A 226 -4.28 13.11 -7.53
C ARG A 226 -4.57 12.76 -8.99
N LYS A 227 -5.55 13.45 -9.59
CA LYS A 227 -5.81 13.40 -11.04
C LYS A 227 -5.19 14.63 -11.71
N ALA A 228 -4.52 14.45 -12.85
CA ALA A 228 -3.85 15.53 -13.57
C ALA A 228 -4.86 16.53 -14.15
N LYS A 229 -4.61 17.83 -13.96
CA LYS A 229 -5.44 18.95 -14.47
C LYS A 229 -5.58 18.97 -15.99
N LEU A 230 -4.59 18.47 -16.71
CA LEU A 230 -4.62 18.45 -18.17
C LEU A 230 -5.64 17.46 -18.75
N LEU A 231 -5.99 16.41 -17.99
CA LEU A 231 -6.82 15.32 -18.49
C LEU A 231 -8.26 15.37 -17.97
N HIS A 232 -8.52 16.16 -16.94
CA HIS A 232 -9.81 16.19 -16.24
C HIS A 232 -10.10 17.63 -15.83
N ASP A 233 -11.32 18.08 -16.11
CA ASP A 233 -11.81 19.32 -15.52
C ASP A 233 -12.11 19.08 -14.03
N HIS A 234 -11.40 19.79 -13.16
CA HIS A 234 -11.56 19.70 -11.71
C HIS A 234 -12.75 20.52 -11.19
N MET A 235 -13.37 21.34 -12.03
CA MET A 235 -14.59 22.10 -11.74
C MET A 235 -15.85 21.40 -12.23
N ASP A 236 -15.72 20.31 -12.99
CA ASP A 236 -16.85 19.51 -13.43
C ASP A 236 -17.64 18.96 -12.22
N PRO A 237 -18.97 19.20 -12.14
CA PRO A 237 -19.79 18.77 -11.00
C PRO A 237 -19.74 17.26 -10.75
N SER A 238 -19.71 16.44 -11.79
CA SER A 238 -19.69 14.97 -11.65
C SER A 238 -18.36 14.48 -11.06
N PHE A 239 -17.26 15.12 -11.46
CA PHE A 239 -15.94 14.90 -10.91
C PHE A 239 -15.86 15.32 -9.44
N ILE A 240 -16.40 16.49 -9.11
CA ILE A 240 -16.43 17.03 -7.74
C ILE A 240 -17.17 16.06 -6.82
N GLU A 241 -18.36 15.61 -7.23
CA GLU A 241 -19.17 14.68 -6.42
C GLU A 241 -18.49 13.33 -6.26
N SER A 242 -17.96 12.76 -7.35
CA SER A 242 -17.19 11.51 -7.28
C SER A 242 -16.00 11.63 -6.31
N ARG A 243 -15.30 12.76 -6.34
CA ARG A 243 -14.19 13.03 -5.43
C ARG A 243 -14.68 13.24 -4.00
N ARG A 244 -15.79 13.93 -3.76
CA ARG A 244 -16.40 14.12 -2.43
C ARG A 244 -16.67 12.78 -1.76
N ILE A 245 -17.31 11.84 -2.47
CA ILE A 245 -17.60 10.48 -1.98
C ILE A 245 -16.31 9.73 -1.62
N LEU A 246 -15.28 9.81 -2.47
CA LEU A 246 -13.99 9.15 -2.21
C LEU A 246 -13.30 9.72 -0.98
N LEU A 247 -13.30 11.05 -0.83
CA LEU A 247 -12.70 11.73 0.32
C LEU A 247 -13.45 11.42 1.62
N GLU A 248 -14.78 11.39 1.59
CA GLU A 248 -15.58 11.03 2.76
C GLU A 248 -15.28 9.60 3.21
N ASN A 249 -15.27 8.65 2.28
CA ASN A 249 -14.91 7.26 2.57
C ASN A 249 -13.49 7.11 3.11
N TYR A 250 -12.54 7.89 2.58
CA TYR A 250 -11.18 7.94 3.09
C TYR A 250 -11.13 8.45 4.54
N LEU A 251 -11.75 9.60 4.84
CA LEU A 251 -11.76 10.18 6.18
C LEU A 251 -12.48 9.28 7.19
N LYS A 252 -13.62 8.68 6.82
CA LYS A 252 -14.35 7.70 7.66
C LYS A 252 -13.49 6.50 8.04
N LYS A 253 -12.63 6.03 7.14
CA LYS A 253 -11.67 4.97 7.43
C LYS A 253 -10.48 5.48 8.25
N LEU A 254 -10.03 6.70 7.97
CA LEU A 254 -8.90 7.31 8.67
C LEU A 254 -9.20 7.51 10.16
N ILE A 255 -10.39 8.01 10.51
CA ILE A 255 -10.77 8.21 11.92
C ILE A 255 -10.96 6.90 12.70
N LYS A 256 -11.17 5.77 12.00
CA LYS A 256 -11.20 4.43 12.60
C LYS A 256 -9.81 3.84 12.80
N CYS A 257 -8.78 4.38 12.16
CA CYS A 257 -7.41 3.99 12.39
C CYS A 257 -6.90 4.71 13.64
N HIS A 258 -6.70 3.93 14.70
CA HIS A 258 -6.30 4.44 16.02
C HIS A 258 -4.99 5.26 15.97
N VAL A 259 -4.02 4.81 15.19
CA VAL A 259 -2.74 5.54 15.03
C VAL A 259 -2.94 6.86 14.30
N ALA A 260 -3.82 6.90 13.31
CA ALA A 260 -4.11 8.13 12.57
C ALA A 260 -4.86 9.16 13.43
N ILE A 261 -5.91 8.75 14.15
CA ILE A 261 -6.76 9.68 14.89
C ILE A 261 -6.06 10.33 16.08
N ARG A 262 -5.01 9.69 16.61
CA ARG A 262 -4.15 10.26 17.66
C ARG A 262 -3.02 11.15 17.13
N SER A 263 -2.84 11.20 15.81
CA SER A 263 -1.82 12.05 15.21
C SER A 263 -2.22 13.52 15.28
N LEU A 264 -1.34 14.36 15.83
CA LEU A 264 -1.51 15.83 15.81
C LEU A 264 -1.73 16.37 14.39
N ILE A 265 -1.12 15.73 13.38
CA ILE A 265 -1.27 16.10 11.97
C ILE A 265 -2.73 15.98 11.52
N VAL A 266 -3.41 14.90 11.96
CA VAL A 266 -4.83 14.65 11.63
C VAL A 266 -5.74 15.55 12.46
N LEU A 267 -5.47 15.67 13.77
CA LEU A 267 -6.26 16.49 14.68
C LEU A 267 -6.25 17.97 14.29
N GLU A 268 -5.07 18.55 14.05
CA GLU A 268 -4.91 19.93 13.57
C GLU A 268 -5.60 20.12 12.21
N PHE A 269 -5.44 19.16 11.30
CA PHE A 269 -6.14 19.19 10.02
C PHE A 269 -7.66 19.22 10.20
N LEU A 270 -8.20 18.42 11.11
CA LEU A 270 -9.64 18.36 11.41
C LEU A 270 -10.11 19.49 12.35
N GLY A 271 -9.25 20.43 12.72
CA GLY A 271 -9.60 21.59 13.51
C GLY A 271 -9.85 21.29 14.98
N VAL A 272 -9.26 20.22 15.50
CA VAL A 272 -9.19 19.95 16.94
C VAL A 272 -8.00 20.73 17.51
N GLN A 273 -8.24 21.56 18.53
CA GLN A 273 -7.25 22.41 19.20
C GLN A 273 -7.03 21.95 20.63
#